data_AF-A0A1M5T2E1-F1
#
_entry.id   AF-A0A1M5T2E1-F1
#
_cell.length_a   1.000
_cell.length_b   1.000
_cell.length_c   1.000
_cell.angle_alpha   90.00
_cell.angle_beta   90.00
_cell.angle_gamma   90.00
#
_symmetry.space_group_name_H-M   'P 1'
#
loop_
_entity.id
_entity.type
_entity.pdbx_description
1 polymer ?
#
loop_
_entity_poly.entity_id
_entity_poly.type
_entity_poly.pdbx_seq_one_letter_code
_entity_poly.pdbx_strand_id
1 'polypeptide(L)'
;MKRKKLITSGNTLIEVLVALGILSIFMSAIFTMESANKSIKIKTNFAKERISIVKCLKEKVINEVSSEELMRNFQNKTVYASKEKIELKSLLKANIFEIFTDEKPSSYPYAELNIYKEGELINCKVTILNREDLKSQYSFYKGINR
;
A
#
# COMPACT_ATOMS: atom_id res chain seq x y z
N MET A 1 26.70 75.34 -11.14
CA MET A 1 26.65 74.31 -12.20
C MET A 1 26.38 72.95 -11.54
N LYS A 2 25.13 72.47 -11.55
CA LYS A 2 24.73 71.21 -10.88
C LYS A 2 25.12 70.03 -11.80
N ARG A 3 26.12 69.23 -11.41
CA ARG A 3 26.39 67.94 -12.07
C ARG A 3 25.29 66.95 -11.68
N LYS A 4 24.36 66.67 -12.60
CA LYS A 4 23.43 65.54 -12.47
C LYS A 4 24.24 64.24 -12.50
N LYS A 5 24.24 63.49 -11.41
CA LYS A 5 24.77 62.14 -11.33
C LYS A 5 23.81 61.24 -12.13
N LEU A 6 24.22 60.81 -13.32
CA LEU A 6 23.52 59.78 -14.08
C LEU A 6 23.68 58.47 -13.31
N ILE A 7 22.62 58.05 -12.61
CA ILE A 7 22.53 56.71 -12.04
C ILE A 7 22.25 55.79 -13.23
N THR A 8 23.30 55.19 -13.79
CA THR A 8 23.16 54.11 -14.76
C THR A 8 22.91 52.82 -13.99
N SER A 9 21.64 52.44 -13.84
CA SER A 9 21.21 51.14 -13.35
C SER A 9 21.46 50.10 -14.45
N GLY A 10 22.67 49.54 -14.49
CA GLY A 10 23.01 48.40 -15.33
C GLY A 10 23.42 47.24 -14.43
N ASN A 11 22.67 46.14 -14.48
CA ASN A 11 23.04 44.91 -13.76
C ASN A 11 24.47 44.54 -14.19
N THR A 12 25.39 44.48 -13.23
CA THR A 12 26.74 44.03 -13.49
C THR A 12 26.70 42.54 -13.87
N LEU A 13 27.59 42.12 -14.76
CA LEU A 13 27.63 40.74 -15.26
C LEU A 13 27.76 39.70 -14.12
N ILE A 14 28.40 40.12 -13.02
CA ILE A 14 28.51 39.37 -11.77
C ILE A 14 27.15 39.18 -11.08
N GLU A 15 26.31 40.22 -10.98
CA GLU A 15 24.97 40.12 -10.39
C GLU A 15 24.08 39.14 -11.18
N VAL A 16 24.21 39.12 -12.51
CA VAL A 16 23.47 38.17 -13.37
C VAL A 16 23.94 36.74 -13.12
N LEU A 17 25.24 36.49 -13.03
CA LEU A 17 25.79 35.16 -12.76
C LEU A 17 25.40 34.65 -11.37
N VAL A 18 25.42 35.53 -10.36
CA VAL A 18 24.98 35.19 -9.00
C VAL A 18 23.48 34.86 -8.98
N ALA A 19 22.65 35.65 -9.66
CA ALA A 19 21.22 35.39 -9.78
C ALA A 19 20.93 34.05 -10.48
N LEU A 20 21.64 33.72 -11.55
CA LEU A 20 21.53 32.43 -12.23
C LEU A 20 21.98 31.26 -11.35
N GLY A 21 23.06 31.43 -10.59
CA GLY A 21 23.53 30.45 -9.61
C GLY A 21 22.46 30.15 -8.56
N ILE A 22 21.91 31.20 -7.95
CA ILE A 22 20.82 31.07 -6.97
C ILE A 22 19.60 30.39 -7.61
N LEU A 23 19.18 30.82 -8.80
CA LEU A 23 18.05 30.23 -9.53
C LEU A 23 18.28 28.74 -9.82
N SER A 24 19.49 28.34 -10.19
CA SER A 24 19.82 26.94 -10.48
C SER A 24 19.70 26.03 -9.24
N ILE A 25 20.08 26.54 -8.07
CA ILE A 25 19.95 25.84 -6.79
C ILE A 25 18.46 25.68 -6.45
N PHE A 26 17.67 26.74 -6.60
CA PHE A 26 16.23 26.68 -6.37
C PHE A 26 15.53 25.68 -7.31
N MET A 27 15.86 25.71 -8.61
CA MET A 27 15.30 24.76 -9.57
C MET A 27 15.67 23.32 -9.23
N SER A 28 16.91 23.06 -8.84
CA SER A 28 17.37 21.74 -8.41
C SER A 28 16.63 21.25 -7.15
N ALA A 29 16.38 22.14 -6.20
CA ALA A 29 15.59 21.83 -5.00
C ALA A 29 14.13 21.50 -5.35
N ILE A 30 13.51 22.23 -6.28
CA ILE A 30 12.14 21.95 -6.73
C ILE A 30 12.06 20.58 -7.42
N PHE A 31 13.00 20.26 -8.31
CA PHE A 31 13.03 18.96 -9.00
C PHE A 31 13.20 17.79 -8.04
N THR A 32 14.10 17.92 -7.05
CA THR A 32 14.30 16.87 -6.03
C THR A 32 13.06 16.70 -5.15
N MET A 33 12.41 17.79 -4.72
CA MET A 33 11.15 17.75 -3.99
C MET A 33 10.02 17.10 -4.80
N GLU A 34 9.90 17.41 -6.10
CA GLU A 34 8.88 16.81 -6.95
C GLU A 34 9.08 15.29 -7.10
N SER A 35 10.33 14.86 -7.30
CA SER A 35 10.69 13.43 -7.39
C SER A 35 10.40 12.69 -6.07
N ALA A 36 10.76 13.30 -4.94
CA ALA A 36 10.44 12.78 -3.61
C ALA A 36 8.93 12.67 -3.40
N ASN A 37 8.17 13.71 -3.76
CA ASN A 37 6.70 13.72 -3.65
C ASN A 37 6.03 12.67 -4.54
N LYS A 38 6.51 12.46 -5.77
CA LYS A 38 6.04 11.36 -6.64
C LYS A 38 6.25 10.01 -5.98
N SER A 39 7.45 9.79 -5.44
CA SER A 39 7.80 8.55 -4.73
C SER A 39 6.91 8.31 -3.51
N ILE A 40 6.63 9.36 -2.71
CA ILE A 40 5.73 9.30 -1.56
C ILE A 40 4.28 9.00 -1.99
N LYS A 41 3.78 9.66 -3.04
CA LYS A 41 2.42 9.42 -3.57
C LYS A 41 2.26 7.97 -4.05
N ILE A 42 3.25 7.42 -4.73
CA ILE A 42 3.24 6.03 -5.16
C ILE A 42 3.19 5.09 -3.94
N LYS A 43 4.07 5.28 -2.95
CA LYS A 43 4.09 4.48 -1.71
C LYS A 43 2.77 4.55 -0.94
N THR A 44 2.19 5.74 -0.83
CA THR A 44 0.91 5.94 -0.12
C THR A 44 -0.27 5.30 -0.86
N ASN A 45 -0.29 5.35 -2.19
CA ASN A 45 -1.31 4.64 -2.97
C ASN A 45 -1.21 3.12 -2.81
N PHE A 46 -0.01 2.55 -2.87
CA PHE A 46 0.20 1.12 -2.60
C PHE A 46 -0.17 0.71 -1.17
N ALA A 47 0.03 1.60 -0.19
CA ALA A 47 -0.41 1.35 1.18
C ALA A 47 -1.94 1.36 1.30
N LYS A 48 -2.61 2.33 0.66
CA LYS A 48 -4.08 2.43 0.64
C LYS A 48 -4.71 1.20 0.00
N GLU A 49 -4.20 0.76 -1.14
CA GLU A 49 -4.69 -0.42 -1.84
C GLU A 49 -4.60 -1.68 -0.97
N ARG A 50 -3.47 -1.89 -0.28
CA ARG A 50 -3.31 -2.99 0.67
C ARG A 50 -4.30 -2.93 1.82
N ILE A 51 -4.50 -1.76 2.42
CA ILE A 51 -5.48 -1.57 3.49
C ILE A 51 -6.89 -1.93 2.99
N SER A 52 -7.26 -1.51 1.78
CA SER A 52 -8.54 -1.85 1.18
C SER A 52 -8.70 -3.36 0.94
N ILE A 53 -7.66 -4.03 0.44
CA ILE A 53 -7.65 -5.50 0.24
C ILE A 53 -7.88 -6.22 1.56
N VAL A 54 -7.11 -5.85 2.59
CA VAL A 54 -7.20 -6.44 3.94
C VAL A 54 -8.58 -6.19 4.55
N LYS A 55 -9.13 -4.99 4.38
CA LYS A 55 -10.47 -4.66 4.87
C LYS A 55 -11.55 -5.49 4.19
N CYS A 56 -11.47 -5.66 2.87
CA CYS A 56 -12.43 -6.48 2.13
C CYS A 56 -12.33 -7.95 2.53
N LEU A 57 -11.11 -8.50 2.63
CA LEU A 57 -10.89 -9.87 3.13
C LEU A 57 -11.43 -10.04 4.56
N LYS A 58 -11.22 -9.06 5.43
CA LYS A 58 -11.78 -9.06 6.79
C LYS A 58 -13.31 -9.12 6.76
N GLU A 59 -13.95 -8.28 5.96
CA GLU A 59 -15.41 -8.26 5.83
C GLU A 59 -15.94 -9.61 5.33
N LYS A 60 -15.32 -10.20 4.31
CA LYS A 60 -15.72 -11.51 3.81
C LYS A 60 -15.53 -12.63 4.82
N VAL A 61 -14.36 -12.71 5.45
CA VAL A 61 -14.07 -13.78 6.43
C VAL A 61 -14.94 -13.62 7.68
N ILE A 62 -15.07 -12.41 8.22
CA ILE A 62 -15.75 -12.21 9.51
C ILE A 62 -17.26 -12.07 9.36
N ASN A 63 -17.74 -11.33 8.35
CA ASN A 63 -19.14 -10.95 8.28
C ASN A 63 -19.95 -11.85 7.33
N GLU A 64 -19.34 -12.39 6.27
CA GLU A 64 -20.08 -13.13 5.23
C GLU A 64 -20.11 -14.65 5.46
N VAL A 65 -19.18 -15.22 6.23
CA VAL A 65 -19.05 -16.69 6.39
C VAL A 65 -19.23 -17.12 7.83
N SER A 66 -19.96 -18.22 8.10
CA SER A 66 -20.19 -18.68 9.47
C SER A 66 -18.89 -19.18 10.14
N SER A 67 -18.89 -19.18 11.48
CA SER A 67 -17.77 -19.73 12.25
C SER A 67 -17.57 -21.23 11.97
N GLU A 68 -18.65 -22.01 11.79
CA GLU A 68 -18.53 -23.43 11.44
C GLU A 68 -17.97 -23.63 10.02
N GLU A 69 -18.41 -22.83 9.05
CA GLU A 69 -17.97 -22.94 7.66
C GLU A 69 -16.48 -22.60 7.50
N LEU A 70 -16.00 -21.57 8.20
CA LEU A 70 -14.58 -21.24 8.23
C LEU A 70 -13.75 -22.39 8.78
N MET A 71 -14.19 -22.97 9.90
CA MET A 71 -13.49 -24.09 10.51
C MET A 71 -13.51 -25.32 9.62
N ARG A 72 -14.66 -25.66 9.03
CA ARG A 72 -14.77 -26.84 8.16
C ARG A 72 -13.83 -26.78 6.95
N ASN A 73 -13.69 -25.61 6.34
CA ASN A 73 -12.94 -25.47 5.08
C ASN A 73 -11.47 -25.10 5.29
N PHE A 74 -11.13 -24.35 6.35
CA PHE A 74 -9.81 -23.74 6.52
C PHE A 74 -9.08 -24.11 7.81
N GLN A 75 -9.70 -24.86 8.73
CA GLN A 75 -9.08 -25.16 10.03
C GLN A 75 -7.71 -25.83 9.84
N ASN A 76 -6.70 -25.24 10.50
CA ASN A 76 -5.33 -25.73 10.52
C ASN A 76 -4.69 -25.88 9.13
N LYS A 77 -5.23 -25.17 8.13
CA LYS A 77 -4.67 -25.11 6.77
C LYS A 77 -4.21 -23.70 6.46
N THR A 78 -3.13 -23.62 5.69
CA THR A 78 -2.73 -22.40 5.01
C THR A 78 -3.32 -22.44 3.61
N VAL A 79 -4.13 -21.45 3.28
CA VAL A 79 -4.68 -21.28 1.94
C VAL A 79 -4.18 -19.97 1.32
N TYR A 80 -4.17 -19.91 0.00
CA TYR A 80 -3.51 -18.87 -0.75
C TYR A 80 -4.45 -18.20 -1.75
N ALA A 81 -4.25 -16.91 -2.01
CA ALA A 81 -4.95 -16.19 -3.06
C ALA A 81 -3.93 -15.53 -4.00
N SER A 82 -4.01 -15.86 -5.30
CA SER A 82 -3.13 -15.32 -6.33
C SER A 82 -3.31 -13.82 -6.52
N LYS A 83 -2.38 -13.20 -7.26
CA LYS A 83 -2.43 -11.78 -7.62
C LYS A 83 -3.79 -11.38 -8.21
N GLU A 84 -4.33 -12.14 -9.16
CA GLU A 84 -5.60 -11.79 -9.82
C GLU A 84 -6.78 -11.85 -8.84
N LYS A 85 -6.73 -12.77 -7.87
CA LYS A 85 -7.80 -12.99 -6.90
C LYS A 85 -7.78 -11.99 -5.75
N ILE A 86 -6.61 -11.41 -5.42
CA ILE A 86 -6.49 -10.37 -4.38
C ILE A 86 -6.76 -8.95 -4.91
N GLU A 87 -6.98 -8.77 -6.21
CA GLU A 87 -7.41 -7.48 -6.75
C GLU A 87 -8.80 -7.10 -6.19
N LEU A 88 -8.96 -5.84 -5.78
CA LEU A 88 -10.22 -5.37 -5.17
C LEU A 88 -11.46 -5.66 -6.01
N LYS A 89 -11.34 -5.55 -7.33
CA LYS A 89 -12.46 -5.84 -8.25
C LYS A 89 -12.87 -7.32 -8.20
N SER A 90 -11.90 -8.22 -8.07
CA SER A 90 -12.12 -9.66 -7.94
C SER A 90 -12.69 -9.99 -6.57
N LEU A 91 -12.09 -9.43 -5.51
CA LEU A 91 -12.54 -9.61 -4.13
C LEU A 91 -13.99 -9.16 -3.95
N LEU A 92 -14.41 -8.03 -4.53
CA LEU A 92 -15.80 -7.56 -4.38
C LEU A 92 -16.85 -8.47 -5.03
N LYS A 93 -16.46 -9.34 -5.97
CA LYS A 93 -17.39 -10.18 -6.74
C LYS A 93 -17.38 -11.65 -6.33
N ALA A 94 -16.25 -12.15 -5.83
CA ALA A 94 -16.05 -13.56 -5.52
C ALA A 94 -16.43 -13.91 -4.08
N ASN A 95 -16.81 -15.17 -3.85
CA ASN A 95 -16.94 -15.70 -2.49
C ASN A 95 -15.54 -16.04 -1.91
N ILE A 96 -15.39 -16.06 -0.58
CA ILE A 96 -14.12 -16.34 0.08
C ILE A 96 -13.52 -17.69 -0.33
N PHE A 97 -14.37 -18.69 -0.54
CA PHE A 97 -13.96 -20.04 -0.95
C PHE A 97 -13.45 -20.11 -2.39
N GLU A 98 -13.85 -19.17 -3.24
CA GLU A 98 -13.37 -19.07 -4.62
C GLU A 98 -12.06 -18.28 -4.69
N ILE A 99 -11.83 -17.39 -3.73
CA ILE A 99 -10.64 -16.56 -3.63
C ILE A 99 -9.43 -17.41 -3.22
N PHE A 100 -9.62 -18.33 -2.28
CA PHE A 100 -8.54 -19.10 -1.68
C PHE A 100 -8.38 -20.50 -2.27
N THR A 101 -7.13 -20.94 -2.42
CA THR A 101 -6.73 -22.24 -2.95
C THR A 101 -5.67 -22.88 -2.05
N ASP A 102 -5.59 -24.21 -2.03
CA ASP A 102 -4.54 -24.93 -1.29
C ASP A 102 -3.17 -24.83 -1.98
N GLU A 103 -3.14 -24.45 -3.26
CA GLU A 103 -1.92 -24.29 -4.04
C GLU A 103 -1.26 -22.93 -3.83
N LYS A 104 0.04 -22.94 -3.51
CA LYS A 104 0.83 -21.73 -3.35
C LYS A 104 1.10 -21.07 -4.72
N PRO A 105 0.75 -19.78 -4.91
CA PRO A 105 1.01 -19.07 -6.15
C PRO A 105 2.51 -18.96 -6.45
N SER A 106 2.88 -19.15 -7.72
CA SER A 106 4.25 -18.95 -8.20
C SER A 106 4.63 -17.48 -8.38
N SER A 107 3.62 -16.59 -8.48
CA SER A 107 3.80 -15.17 -8.73
C SER A 107 3.40 -14.31 -7.52
N TYR A 108 4.19 -13.26 -7.28
CA TYR A 108 3.87 -12.20 -6.34
C TYR A 108 3.11 -11.04 -7.01
N PRO A 109 2.30 -10.26 -6.25
CA PRO A 109 1.91 -10.51 -4.86
C PRO A 109 0.87 -11.62 -4.72
N TYR A 110 0.82 -12.23 -3.53
CA TYR A 110 -0.25 -13.15 -3.14
C TYR A 110 -0.59 -12.97 -1.65
N ALA A 111 -1.77 -13.45 -1.25
CA ALA A 111 -2.17 -13.49 0.16
C ALA A 111 -2.16 -14.93 0.68
N GLU A 112 -1.80 -15.08 1.95
CA GLU A 112 -1.93 -16.30 2.75
C GLU A 112 -3.00 -16.06 3.81
N LEU A 113 -3.91 -17.00 3.97
CA LEU A 113 -4.88 -17.02 5.06
C LEU A 113 -4.66 -18.29 5.89
N ASN A 114 -4.49 -18.07 7.19
CA ASN A 114 -4.37 -19.14 8.17
C ASN A 114 -5.51 -18.99 9.16
N ILE A 115 -6.29 -20.04 9.35
CA ILE A 115 -7.41 -20.05 10.30
C ILE A 115 -7.15 -21.11 11.37
N TYR A 116 -7.17 -20.68 12.63
CA TYR A 116 -6.96 -21.53 13.78
C TYR A 116 -7.89 -21.15 14.92
N LYS A 117 -8.25 -22.14 15.75
CA LYS A 117 -9.11 -21.96 16.91
C LYS A 117 -8.26 -21.65 18.14
N GLU A 118 -8.55 -20.54 18.80
CA GLU A 118 -7.96 -20.13 20.08
C GLU A 118 -9.06 -20.09 21.14
N GLY A 119 -9.32 -21.24 21.77
CA GLY A 119 -10.40 -21.37 22.76
C GLY A 119 -11.78 -21.17 22.13
N GLU A 120 -12.49 -20.12 22.54
CA GLU A 120 -13.81 -19.73 22.00
C GLU A 120 -13.74 -18.75 20.81
N LEU A 121 -12.53 -18.41 20.36
CA LEU A 121 -12.30 -17.50 19.25
C LEU A 121 -11.72 -18.25 18.05
N ILE A 122 -12.08 -17.77 16.85
CA ILE A 122 -11.41 -18.14 15.60
C ILE A 122 -10.47 -17.00 15.23
N ASN A 123 -9.19 -17.32 15.14
CA ASN A 123 -8.15 -16.39 14.70
C ASN A 123 -7.91 -16.60 13.20
N CYS A 124 -8.10 -15.55 12.42
CA CYS A 124 -7.89 -15.49 10.99
C CYS A 124 -6.69 -14.59 10.72
N LYS A 125 -5.54 -15.19 10.39
CA LYS A 125 -4.31 -14.48 10.08
C LYS A 125 -4.12 -14.38 8.57
N VAL A 126 -4.20 -13.17 8.04
CA VAL A 126 -3.93 -12.84 6.63
C VAL A 126 -2.54 -12.23 6.49
N THR A 127 -1.72 -12.79 5.61
CA THR A 127 -0.39 -12.27 5.27
C THR A 127 -0.33 -11.94 3.79
N ILE A 128 -0.06 -10.69 3.44
CA ILE A 128 0.19 -10.28 2.06
C ILE A 128 1.69 -10.29 1.81
N LEU A 129 2.13 -11.09 0.83
CA LEU A 129 3.53 -11.21 0.44
C LEU A 129 3.81 -10.50 -0.88
N ASN A 130 4.92 -9.76 -0.93
CA ASN A 130 5.43 -9.05 -2.10
C ASN A 130 6.85 -9.50 -2.45
N ARG A 131 7.33 -9.15 -3.66
CA ARG A 131 8.70 -9.47 -4.12
C ARG A 131 9.82 -8.87 -3.25
N GLU A 132 9.57 -7.75 -2.58
CA GLU A 132 10.59 -7.00 -1.84
C GLU A 132 10.62 -7.32 -0.33
N ASP A 133 10.28 -8.55 0.08
CA ASP A 133 10.20 -9.00 1.48
C ASP A 133 9.26 -8.19 2.41
N LEU A 134 8.49 -7.25 1.85
CA LEU A 134 7.42 -6.55 2.54
C LEU A 134 6.25 -7.51 2.78
N LYS A 135 6.30 -8.17 3.94
CA LYS A 135 5.19 -8.95 4.50
C LYS A 135 4.31 -8.03 5.35
N SER A 136 3.04 -7.95 5.00
CA SER A 136 2.04 -7.26 5.83
C SER A 136 1.13 -8.32 6.43
N GLN A 137 1.22 -8.50 7.74
CA GLN A 137 0.44 -9.49 8.48
C GLN A 137 -0.66 -8.80 9.28
N TYR A 138 -1.86 -9.37 9.21
CA TYR A 138 -3.05 -8.90 9.90
C TYR A 138 -3.72 -10.09 10.55
N SER A 139 -4.12 -9.94 11.81
CA SER A 139 -4.89 -10.96 12.53
C SER A 139 -6.27 -10.41 12.83
N PHE A 140 -7.27 -11.26 12.65
CA PHE A 140 -8.65 -10.97 12.93
C PHE A 140 -9.26 -12.04 13.83
N TYR A 141 -10.25 -11.66 14.61
CA TYR A 141 -10.90 -12.55 15.56
C TYR A 141 -12.39 -12.58 15.29
N LYS A 142 -12.96 -13.80 15.26
CA LYS A 142 -14.39 -14.04 15.18
C LYS A 142 -14.83 -14.88 16.37
N GLY A 143 -15.91 -14.44 17.04
CA GLY A 143 -16.52 -15.20 18.14
C GLY A 143 -17.22 -16.45 17.63
N ILE A 144 -17.12 -17.54 18.39
CA ILE A 144 -17.95 -18.72 18.19
C ILE A 144 -19.22 -18.49 19.02
N ASN A 145 -20.28 -17.98 18.39
CA ASN A 145 -21.58 -17.92 19.06
C ASN A 145 -22.05 -19.37 19.25
N ARG A 146 -22.29 -19.75 20.51
CA ARG A 146 -22.90 -21.03 20.90
C ARG A 146 -24.40 -21.01 20.63
#